data_AF-A0A972KHV3-F1
#
_entry.id   AF-A0A972KHV3-F1
#
_cell.length_a   1.000
_cell.length_b   1.000
_cell.length_c   1.000
_cell.angle_alpha   90.00
_cell.angle_beta   90.00
_cell.angle_gamma   90.00
#
_symmetry.space_group_name_H-M   'P 1'
#
loop_
_entity.id
_entity.type
_entity.pdbx_description
1 polymer ?
#
loop_
_entity_poly.entity_id
_entity_poly.type
_entity_poly.pdbx_seq_one_letter_code
_entity_poly.pdbx_strand_id
1 'polypeptide(L)'
;MLGRIESGYPYTPQGANEIIRIAEENSGRKLPIIKFDVNAKKTFQIGFGEKKYSFSVYAKIYNLFDRLNEKYVWDATGRATYGLGLYGGVFDPEWQRRPHWFYKPREIYVGIEYGF
;
A
#
# COMPACT_ATOMS: atom_id res chain seq x y z
N MET A 1 0.36 1.71 -17.13
CA MET A 1 1.04 1.72 -15.81
C MET A 1 0.57 2.93 -15.05
N LEU A 2 0.30 2.79 -13.76
CA LEU A 2 -0.05 3.91 -12.88
C LEU A 2 0.96 3.92 -11.73
N GLY A 3 1.72 5.01 -11.63
CA GLY A 3 2.62 5.27 -10.52
C GLY A 3 2.00 6.30 -9.59
N ARG A 4 1.98 6.01 -8.28
CA ARG A 4 1.57 6.94 -7.23
C ARG A 4 2.76 7.15 -6.30
N ILE A 5 3.22 8.38 -6.22
CA ILE A 5 4.25 8.83 -5.28
C ILE A 5 3.60 9.90 -4.42
N GLU A 6 3.48 9.64 -3.12
CA GLU A 6 2.98 10.60 -2.15
C GLU A 6 4.06 10.86 -1.12
N SER A 7 4.26 12.14 -0.82
CA SER A 7 5.34 12.58 0.03
C SER A 7 5.04 12.41 1.52
N GLY A 8 3.83 11.97 1.87
CA GLY A 8 3.37 11.76 3.25
C GLY A 8 2.78 13.03 3.85
N TYR A 9 1.62 12.89 4.49
CA TYR A 9 0.91 14.00 5.15
C TYR A 9 1.63 14.43 6.44
N PRO A 10 1.54 15.72 6.81
CA PRO A 10 1.96 16.16 8.13
C PRO A 10 1.10 15.52 9.23
N TYR A 11 1.67 15.36 10.42
CA TYR A 11 0.98 14.92 11.63
C TYR A 11 1.56 15.62 12.86
N THR A 12 0.76 15.77 13.91
CA THR A 12 1.21 16.30 15.20
C THR A 12 1.62 15.14 16.10
N PRO A 13 2.91 14.99 16.45
CA PRO A 13 3.35 13.94 17.37
C PRO A 13 2.71 14.11 18.75
N GLN A 14 2.25 13.01 19.34
CA GLN A 14 1.71 12.99 20.71
C GLN A 14 2.55 12.09 21.61
N GLY A 15 2.79 12.53 22.85
CA GLY A 15 3.58 11.75 23.80
C GLY A 15 2.82 10.50 24.19
N ALA A 16 3.54 9.38 24.34
CA ALA A 16 2.92 8.11 24.75
C ALA A 16 2.13 8.24 26.06
N ASN A 17 2.52 9.16 26.96
CA ASN A 17 1.94 9.36 28.30
C ASN A 17 1.35 10.74 28.54
N GLU A 18 1.24 11.57 27.51
CA GLU A 18 1.05 12.99 27.75
C GLU A 18 -0.40 13.46 27.70
N ILE A 19 -0.74 14.26 28.72
CA ILE A 19 -1.94 15.09 28.81
C ILE A 19 -1.65 16.51 28.25
N ILE A 20 -0.37 16.81 27.97
CA ILE A 20 0.16 18.13 27.56
C ILE A 20 0.82 17.99 26.17
N ARG A 21 0.82 19.05 25.35
CA ARG A 21 1.47 19.02 24.02
C ARG A 21 3.01 19.00 24.14
N ILE A 22 3.66 17.91 23.70
CA ILE A 22 5.13 17.88 23.49
C ILE A 22 5.63 18.56 22.22
N ALA A 23 4.80 18.63 21.19
CA ALA A 23 5.25 19.00 19.86
C ALA A 23 4.33 20.05 19.23
N GLU A 24 4.92 20.91 18.41
CA GLU A 24 4.15 21.87 17.61
C GLU A 24 3.21 21.14 16.65
N GLU A 25 2.11 21.79 16.30
CA GLU A 25 1.14 21.26 15.34
C GLU A 25 1.83 20.92 14.02
N ASN A 26 1.55 19.73 13.48
CA ASN A 26 2.06 19.27 12.18
C ASN A 26 3.60 19.19 12.08
N SER A 27 4.30 19.12 13.21
CA SER A 27 5.78 19.05 13.26
C SER A 27 6.36 17.73 12.75
N GLY A 28 5.56 16.67 12.66
CA GLY A 28 5.95 15.37 12.12
C GLY A 28 5.47 15.16 10.68
N ARG A 29 6.14 14.28 9.94
CA ARG A 29 5.70 13.85 8.60
C ARG A 29 5.57 12.33 8.51
N LYS A 30 4.44 11.86 7.97
CA LYS A 30 4.24 10.43 7.68
C LYS A 30 5.21 9.96 6.59
N LEU A 31 5.52 8.67 6.59
CA LEU A 31 6.38 8.09 5.55
C LEU A 31 5.76 8.25 4.16
N PRO A 32 6.58 8.48 3.12
CA PRO A 32 6.10 8.57 1.76
C PRO A 32 5.57 7.22 1.27
N ILE A 33 4.44 7.27 0.57
CA ILE A 33 3.81 6.11 -0.07
C ILE A 33 4.30 6.05 -1.51
N ILE A 34 4.87 4.91 -1.89
CA ILE A 34 5.32 4.66 -3.27
C ILE A 34 4.64 3.39 -3.74
N LYS A 35 3.77 3.52 -4.74
CA LYS A 35 3.00 2.41 -5.29
C LYS A 35 3.06 2.44 -6.81
N PHE A 36 3.34 1.29 -7.41
CA PHE A 36 3.38 1.12 -8.86
C PHE A 36 2.49 -0.04 -9.26
N ASP A 37 1.55 0.23 -10.15
CA ASP A 37 0.61 -0.74 -10.67
C ASP A 37 0.79 -0.90 -12.19
N VAL A 38 0.88 -2.15 -12.65
CA VAL A 38 1.05 -2.51 -14.06
C VAL A 38 -0.20 -3.22 -14.55
N ASN A 39 -0.69 -2.79 -15.71
CA ASN A 39 -1.76 -3.47 -16.43
C ASN A 39 -1.29 -3.66 -17.87
N ALA A 40 -1.28 -4.90 -18.33
CA ALA A 40 -0.91 -5.29 -19.68
C ALA A 40 -2.02 -6.17 -20.25
N LYS A 41 -2.48 -5.87 -21.48
CA LYS A 41 -3.36 -6.72 -22.27
C LYS A 41 -2.72 -6.91 -23.64
N LYS A 42 -2.66 -8.15 -24.10
CA LYS A 42 -2.22 -8.51 -25.45
C LYS A 42 -3.36 -9.26 -26.13
N THR A 43 -3.80 -8.75 -27.27
CA THR A 43 -4.83 -9.38 -28.10
C THR A 43 -4.19 -9.97 -29.34
N PHE A 44 -4.58 -11.20 -29.64
CA PHE A 44 -4.19 -12.00 -30.80
C PHE A 44 -5.43 -12.20 -31.65
N GLN A 45 -5.30 -11.98 -32.95
CA GLN A 45 -6.34 -12.28 -33.93
C GLN A 45 -5.91 -13.55 -34.67
N ILE A 46 -6.73 -14.59 -34.58
CA ILE A 46 -6.47 -15.89 -35.20
C ILE A 46 -7.57 -16.15 -36.22
N GLY A 47 -7.21 -16.20 -37.50
CA GLY A 47 -8.13 -16.58 -38.57
C GLY A 47 -8.14 -18.10 -38.76
N PHE A 48 -9.33 -18.70 -38.80
CA PHE A 48 -9.52 -20.08 -39.23
C PHE A 48 -10.58 -20.09 -40.33
N GLY A 49 -10.14 -20.18 -41.60
CA GLY A 49 -11.01 -20.04 -42.76
C GLY A 49 -11.63 -18.64 -42.85
N GLU A 50 -12.95 -18.56 -43.00
CA GLU A 50 -13.70 -17.30 -43.07
C GLU A 50 -13.96 -16.65 -41.69
N LYS A 51 -13.69 -17.37 -40.59
CA LYS A 51 -13.97 -16.90 -39.23
C LYS A 51 -12.73 -16.27 -38.60
N LYS A 52 -12.92 -15.12 -37.93
CA LYS A 52 -11.90 -14.42 -37.17
C LYS A 52 -12.17 -14.58 -35.68
N TYR A 53 -11.25 -15.21 -34.97
CA TYR A 53 -11.31 -15.32 -33.52
C TYR A 53 -10.39 -14.29 -32.88
N SER A 54 -10.84 -13.70 -31.79
CA SER A 54 -10.04 -12.84 -30.93
C SER A 54 -9.71 -13.58 -29.65
N PHE A 55 -8.42 -13.60 -29.30
CA PHE A 55 -7.92 -14.17 -28.06
C PHE A 55 -7.10 -13.12 -27.35
N SER A 56 -7.43 -12.78 -26.12
CA SER A 56 -6.69 -11.80 -25.34
C SER A 56 -6.19 -12.40 -24.03
N VAL A 57 -4.95 -12.09 -23.69
CA VAL A 57 -4.37 -12.38 -22.39
C VAL A 57 -4.17 -11.04 -21.69
N TYR A 58 -4.55 -10.96 -20.41
CA TYR A 58 -4.31 -9.78 -19.60
C TYR A 58 -3.65 -10.14 -18.27
N ALA A 59 -2.80 -9.23 -17.80
CA ALA A 59 -2.15 -9.30 -16.51
C ALA A 59 -2.27 -7.95 -15.80
N LYS A 60 -2.71 -7.97 -14.55
CA LYS A 60 -2.73 -6.81 -13.64
C LYS A 60 -1.86 -7.14 -12.44
N ILE A 61 -0.85 -6.32 -12.20
CA ILE A 61 0.07 -6.45 -11.06
C ILE A 61 -0.09 -5.18 -10.22
N TYR A 62 -0.57 -5.33 -9.00
CA TYR A 62 -0.67 -4.24 -8.03
C TYR A 62 0.52 -4.31 -7.07
N ASN A 63 1.03 -3.14 -6.66
CA ASN A 63 2.21 -3.03 -5.80
C ASN A 63 3.42 -3.81 -6.36
N LEU A 64 3.86 -3.44 -7.57
CA LEU A 64 4.91 -4.11 -8.34
C LEU A 64 6.19 -4.40 -7.53
N PHE A 65 6.63 -3.42 -6.71
CA PHE A 65 7.85 -3.52 -5.90
C PHE A 65 7.64 -4.15 -4.52
N ASP A 66 6.42 -4.62 -4.22
CA ASP A 66 6.05 -5.24 -2.95
C ASP A 66 6.43 -4.39 -1.74
N ARG A 67 6.29 -3.07 -1.87
CA ARG A 67 6.67 -2.13 -0.82
C ARG A 67 5.62 -2.18 0.29
N LEU A 68 6.08 -2.35 1.51
CA LEU A 68 5.26 -2.25 2.71
C LEU A 68 4.93 -0.77 2.98
N ASN A 69 3.87 -0.28 2.35
CA ASN A 69 3.44 1.10 2.53
C ASN A 69 2.55 1.21 3.78
N GLU A 70 2.93 2.12 4.69
CA GLU A 70 2.18 2.41 5.91
C GLU A 70 0.98 3.33 5.60
N LYS A 71 -0.24 2.82 5.80
CA LYS A 71 -1.50 3.56 5.61
C LYS A 71 -1.87 4.36 6.85
N TYR A 72 -1.71 3.74 8.02
CA TYR A 72 -1.92 4.35 9.33
C TYR A 72 -0.65 4.23 10.15
N VAL A 73 -0.40 5.21 11.01
CA VAL A 73 0.80 5.26 11.86
C VAL A 73 0.39 5.63 13.27
N TRP A 74 1.20 5.25 14.25
CA TRP A 74 1.04 5.72 15.62
C TRP A 74 1.37 7.21 15.71
N ASP A 75 0.56 7.97 16.43
CA ASP A 75 0.80 9.42 16.62
C ASP A 75 2.09 9.68 17.42
N ALA A 76 2.52 8.74 18.26
CA ALA A 76 3.74 8.87 19.05
C ALA A 76 5.04 8.65 18.26
N THR A 77 5.03 7.79 17.23
CA THR A 77 6.25 7.39 16.50
C THR A 77 6.22 7.78 15.03
N GLY A 78 5.05 8.09 14.47
CA GLY A 78 4.89 8.27 13.03
C GLY A 78 5.25 7.01 12.22
N ARG A 79 5.19 5.84 12.85
CA ARG A 79 5.43 4.53 12.23
C ARG A 79 4.26 3.59 12.50
N ALA A 80 4.00 2.68 11.58
CA ALA A 80 3.06 1.58 11.78
C ALA A 80 3.71 0.38 12.49
N THR A 81 5.03 0.23 12.35
CA THR A 81 5.80 -0.96 12.76
C THR A 81 6.05 -1.03 14.26
N TYR A 82 6.11 0.09 14.97
CA TYR A 82 6.27 0.12 16.41
C TYR A 82 5.59 1.35 17.03
N GLY A 83 5.03 1.13 18.22
CA GLY A 83 4.50 2.17 19.10
C GLY A 83 5.35 2.27 20.37
N LEU A 84 5.25 3.40 21.07
CA LEU A 84 5.90 3.60 22.36
C LEU A 84 4.97 3.13 23.50
N GLY A 85 5.53 2.39 24.44
CA GLY A 85 4.86 1.92 25.66
C GLY A 85 4.37 3.07 26.52
N LEU A 86 3.10 3.01 26.94
CA LEU A 86 2.63 3.86 28.03
C LEU A 86 3.43 3.55 29.31
N TYR A 87 3.84 4.58 30.03
CA TYR A 87 4.57 4.59 31.31
C TYR A 87 5.84 3.74 31.35
N GLY A 88 6.57 3.65 30.24
CA GLY A 88 7.80 2.85 30.16
C GLY A 88 7.56 1.34 30.15
N GLY A 89 6.30 0.92 29.97
CA GLY A 89 5.95 -0.48 29.81
C GLY A 89 6.45 -1.05 28.48
N VAL A 90 6.69 -2.36 28.45
CA VAL A 90 6.97 -3.07 27.20
C VAL A 90 5.70 -3.07 26.36
N PHE A 91 5.76 -2.48 25.17
CA PHE A 91 4.62 -2.45 24.25
C PHE A 91 4.43 -3.84 23.65
N ASP A 92 3.23 -4.41 23.82
CA ASP A 92 2.93 -5.78 23.39
C ASP A 92 3.13 -5.94 21.86
N PRO A 93 4.03 -6.85 21.41
CA PRO A 93 4.26 -7.09 19.98
C PRO A 93 3.04 -7.60 19.22
N GLU A 94 2.11 -8.29 19.88
CA GLU A 94 0.86 -8.76 19.28
C GLU A 94 -0.07 -7.58 18.97
N TRP A 95 -0.12 -6.61 19.87
CA TRP A 95 -0.89 -5.38 19.68
C TRP A 95 -0.33 -4.48 18.56
N GLN A 96 0.98 -4.56 18.29
CA GLN A 96 1.65 -3.88 17.17
C GLN A 96 1.35 -4.52 15.82
N ARG A 97 1.07 -5.83 15.78
CA ARG A 97 0.76 -6.55 14.54
C ARG A 97 -0.62 -6.14 14.03
N ARG A 98 -0.66 -5.09 13.20
CA ARG A 98 -1.87 -4.54 12.58
C ARG A 98 -1.77 -4.59 11.06
N PRO A 99 -2.06 -5.73 10.43
CA PRO A 99 -1.98 -5.86 8.97
C PRO A 99 -2.83 -4.81 8.22
N HIS A 100 -3.97 -4.42 8.78
CA HIS A 100 -4.86 -3.40 8.23
C HIS A 100 -4.30 -1.97 8.24
N TRP A 101 -3.15 -1.75 8.90
CA TRP A 101 -2.40 -0.48 8.88
C TRP A 101 -1.49 -0.34 7.68
N PHE A 102 -1.33 -1.40 6.90
CA PHE A 102 -0.53 -1.41 5.70
C PHE A 102 -1.43 -1.47 4.47
N TYR A 103 -0.92 -0.98 3.34
CA TYR A 103 -1.53 -1.28 2.06
C TYR A 103 -1.42 -2.78 1.78
N LYS A 104 -2.30 -3.28 0.91
CA LYS A 104 -2.27 -4.68 0.49
C LYS A 104 -0.89 -5.05 -0.09
N PRO A 105 -0.43 -6.30 0.16
CA PRO A 105 0.78 -6.82 -0.46
C PRO A 105 0.59 -6.92 -1.98
N ARG A 106 1.65 -7.28 -2.70
CA ARG A 106 1.59 -7.50 -4.14
C ARG A 106 0.48 -8.49 -4.54
N GLU A 107 -0.41 -8.05 -5.42
CA GLU A 107 -1.50 -8.87 -5.97
C GLU A 107 -1.30 -9.00 -7.49
N ILE A 108 -1.35 -10.23 -8.01
CA ILE A 108 -1.19 -10.54 -9.42
C ILE A 108 -2.46 -11.21 -9.92
N TYR A 109 -3.09 -10.60 -10.92
CA TYR A 109 -4.25 -11.14 -11.62
C TYR A 109 -3.86 -11.44 -13.04
N VAL A 110 -4.08 -12.67 -13.48
CA VAL A 110 -3.90 -13.09 -14.88
C VAL A 110 -5.23 -13.60 -15.38
N GLY A 111 -5.60 -13.25 -16.60
CA GLY A 111 -6.82 -13.74 -17.20
C GLY A 111 -6.75 -13.82 -18.71
N ILE A 112 -7.72 -14.54 -19.24
CA ILE A 112 -7.87 -14.83 -20.67
C ILE A 112 -9.29 -14.43 -21.06
N GLU A 113 -9.42 -13.83 -22.24
CA GLU A 113 -10.68 -13.40 -22.83
C GLU A 113 -10.71 -13.92 -24.27
N TYR A 114 -11.82 -14.51 -24.69
CA TYR A 114 -12.02 -14.99 -26.06
C TYR A 114 -13.28 -14.39 -26.64
N GLY A 115 -13.27 -14.07 -27.94
CA GLY A 115 -14.41 -13.55 -28.68
C GLY A 115 -14.46 -14.12 -30.10
N PHE A 116 -15.67 -14.39 -30.60
CA PHE A 116 -15.96 -14.95 -31.92
C PHE A 116 -16.63 -13.94 -32.83
#